data_AF-A0A5A9ZXT0-F1
#
_entry.id   AF-A0A5A9ZXT0-F1
#
_cell.length_a   1.000
_cell.length_b   1.000
_cell.length_c   1.000
_cell.angle_alpha   90.00
_cell.angle_beta   90.00
_cell.angle_gamma   90.00
#
_symmetry.space_group_name_H-M   'P 1'
#
loop_
_entity.id
_entity.type
_entity.pdbx_description
1 polymer ?
#
loop_
_entity_poly.entity_id
_entity_poly.type
_entity_poly.pdbx_seq_one_letter_code
_entity_poly.pdbx_strand_id
1 'polypeptide(L)'
;MSDSRLGEAAHFAFARHETFAPRFGWLHKAYMQVKRDQGAFLADDAPVLFGVGKNMVNAMRYWSRAFKLTREHSPKQGTQAKFSYPTWEARWLLDEDGADPYLEENGSLWLLHWWLVSSRPGAKSHAPAWYTAFHLAPFSRFTTADMTQVVTRHVNFSYDKSPEEASIVRDIDCITKMYARSAPEKAGSPGSYEDLLACPFRDLDLLTFVGTRGKPEWQFTSGHRTSLPARILAYACLDYAAKFSRQANSISVARLANEPGSPGRAFRVRENEIVMAIQKVAVDHPQLNLTEAVGQRSLAFTADPFELAWEVLDEQYDFVTRRSGFPTREEWAAKFPKLAEAEQKELEKKSTDATETANTDQTLFPKETAA
;
A
#
# COMPACT_ATOMS: atom_id res chain seq x y z
N MET A 1 3.58 23.61 13.76
CA MET A 1 2.99 22.74 12.73
C MET A 1 2.57 21.45 13.40
N SER A 2 1.27 21.15 13.48
CA SER A 2 0.79 19.83 13.88
C SER A 2 1.23 18.79 12.85
N ASP A 3 1.59 17.59 13.31
CA ASP A 3 2.06 16.51 12.44
C ASP A 3 0.87 15.80 11.75
N SER A 4 0.38 16.37 10.64
CA SER A 4 -0.78 15.89 9.85
C SER A 4 -0.46 14.79 8.83
N ARG A 5 0.80 14.31 8.79
CA ARG A 5 1.30 13.41 7.73
C ARG A 5 0.48 12.13 7.58
N LEU A 6 -0.07 11.59 8.68
CA LEU A 6 -0.89 10.38 8.62
C LEU A 6 -2.27 10.67 7.98
N GLY A 7 -2.89 11.80 8.26
CA GLY A 7 -4.21 12.19 7.72
C GLY A 7 -4.15 12.51 6.22
N GLU A 8 -3.03 13.06 5.78
CA GLU A 8 -2.73 13.27 4.36
C GLU A 8 -2.52 11.94 3.61
N ALA A 9 -1.87 10.98 4.26
CA ALA A 9 -1.48 9.72 3.63
C ALA A 9 -2.51 8.60 3.73
N ALA A 10 -3.32 8.55 4.79
CA ALA A 10 -4.18 7.41 5.08
C ALA A 10 -5.59 7.83 5.51
N HIS A 11 -6.58 7.02 5.16
CA HIS A 11 -7.93 7.13 5.69
C HIS A 11 -7.98 6.71 7.16
N PHE A 12 -8.94 7.30 7.90
CA PHE A 12 -9.30 6.81 9.22
C PHE A 12 -9.97 5.42 9.13
N ALA A 13 -9.18 4.36 9.22
CA ALA A 13 -9.64 2.97 9.15
C ALA A 13 -8.79 2.08 10.07
N PHE A 14 -9.40 1.54 11.12
CA PHE A 14 -8.76 0.69 12.12
C PHE A 14 -9.59 -0.57 12.37
N ALA A 15 -8.92 -1.69 12.65
CA ALA A 15 -9.47 -3.01 12.96
C ALA A 15 -10.51 -3.57 11.96
N ARG A 16 -10.47 -3.13 10.70
CA ARG A 16 -11.42 -3.55 9.65
C ARG A 16 -11.15 -4.94 9.07
N HIS A 17 -9.98 -5.51 9.35
CA HIS A 17 -9.59 -6.86 8.96
C HIS A 17 -10.07 -7.95 9.94
N GLU A 18 -10.83 -7.59 10.99
CA GLU A 18 -11.34 -8.55 11.99
C GLU A 18 -10.26 -9.50 12.55
N THR A 19 -9.06 -8.95 12.80
CA THR A 19 -7.84 -9.68 13.26
C THR A 19 -7.22 -10.69 12.29
N PHE A 20 -7.74 -10.82 11.06
CA PHE A 20 -7.20 -11.70 10.03
C PHE A 20 -6.14 -11.01 9.17
N ALA A 21 -4.93 -11.57 9.15
CA ALA A 21 -3.95 -11.24 8.12
C ALA A 21 -4.42 -11.75 6.73
N PRO A 22 -3.90 -11.18 5.62
CA PRO A 22 -4.21 -11.66 4.28
C PRO A 22 -3.77 -13.13 4.14
N ARG A 23 -4.62 -13.97 3.56
CA ARG A 23 -4.33 -15.39 3.34
C ARG A 23 -4.14 -15.69 1.86
N PHE A 24 -3.43 -16.78 1.58
CA PHE A 24 -3.29 -17.29 0.22
C PHE A 24 -4.65 -17.51 -0.45
N GLY A 25 -4.74 -17.15 -1.74
CA GLY A 25 -5.96 -17.27 -2.55
C GLY A 25 -7.12 -16.32 -2.19
N TRP A 26 -7.06 -15.55 -1.08
CA TRP A 26 -8.14 -14.63 -0.73
C TRP A 26 -8.30 -13.51 -1.77
N LEU A 27 -7.21 -12.90 -2.21
CA LEU A 27 -7.25 -11.79 -3.16
C LEU A 27 -7.71 -12.25 -4.54
N HIS A 28 -7.25 -13.40 -5.01
CA HIS A 28 -7.72 -14.02 -6.25
C HIS A 28 -9.23 -14.32 -6.19
N LYS A 29 -9.70 -15.02 -5.15
CA LYS A 29 -11.14 -15.31 -4.97
C LYS A 29 -11.98 -14.03 -4.89
N ALA A 30 -11.51 -13.03 -4.16
CA ALA A 30 -12.14 -11.72 -4.08
C ALA A 30 -12.33 -11.09 -5.47
N TYR A 31 -11.24 -11.04 -6.25
CA TYR A 31 -11.25 -10.52 -7.61
C TYR A 31 -12.24 -11.26 -8.51
N MET A 32 -12.20 -12.60 -8.52
CA MET A 32 -13.05 -13.42 -9.39
C MET A 32 -14.55 -13.23 -9.12
N GLN A 33 -14.94 -13.05 -7.86
CA GLN A 33 -16.34 -12.76 -7.51
C GLN A 33 -16.72 -11.32 -7.86
N VAL A 34 -15.90 -10.34 -7.48
CA VAL A 34 -16.18 -8.90 -7.69
C VAL A 34 -16.18 -8.51 -9.17
N LYS A 35 -15.38 -9.19 -9.99
CA LYS A 35 -15.39 -9.08 -11.46
C LYS A 35 -16.76 -9.41 -12.06
N ARG A 36 -17.49 -10.37 -11.46
CA ARG A 36 -18.81 -10.82 -11.91
C ARG A 36 -19.95 -10.04 -11.25
N ASP A 37 -19.88 -9.85 -9.94
CA ASP A 37 -20.87 -9.13 -9.14
C ASP A 37 -20.20 -8.17 -8.15
N GLN A 38 -20.40 -6.87 -8.34
CA GLN A 38 -19.84 -5.83 -7.47
C GLN A 38 -20.50 -5.79 -6.09
N GLY A 39 -21.68 -6.42 -5.95
CA GLY A 39 -22.39 -6.62 -4.70
C GLY A 39 -21.95 -7.87 -3.92
N ALA A 40 -21.04 -8.71 -4.44
CA ALA A 40 -20.78 -10.05 -3.92
C ALA A 40 -20.46 -10.10 -2.40
N PHE A 41 -19.71 -9.12 -1.86
CA PHE A 41 -19.40 -9.07 -0.43
C PHE A 41 -20.60 -8.74 0.48
N LEU A 42 -21.69 -8.24 -0.09
CA LEU A 42 -22.91 -7.86 0.61
C LEU A 42 -24.05 -8.87 0.42
N ALA A 43 -23.86 -9.87 -0.44
CA ALA A 43 -24.87 -10.90 -0.68
C ALA A 43 -25.09 -11.75 0.59
N ASP A 44 -26.33 -12.21 0.81
CA ASP A 44 -26.69 -13.02 1.98
C ASP A 44 -25.92 -14.35 2.01
N ASP A 45 -25.59 -14.89 0.83
CA ASP A 45 -24.82 -16.11 0.62
C ASP A 45 -23.31 -15.86 0.42
N ALA A 46 -22.80 -14.65 0.69
CA ALA A 46 -21.38 -14.33 0.55
C ALA A 46 -20.44 -15.36 1.23
N PRO A 47 -20.70 -15.87 2.45
CA PRO A 47 -19.85 -16.91 3.04
C PRO A 47 -19.71 -18.16 2.16
N VAL A 48 -20.79 -18.57 1.48
CA VAL A 48 -20.81 -19.71 0.57
C VAL A 48 -20.09 -19.35 -0.73
N LEU A 49 -20.38 -18.19 -1.31
CA LEU A 49 -19.75 -17.70 -2.56
C LEU A 49 -18.22 -17.59 -2.46
N PHE A 50 -17.71 -17.07 -1.34
CA PHE A 50 -16.28 -16.94 -1.10
C PHE A 50 -15.64 -18.21 -0.48
N GLY A 51 -16.47 -19.16 -0.02
CA GLY A 51 -16.02 -20.36 0.68
C GLY A 51 -15.26 -20.04 1.98
N VAL A 52 -15.73 -19.06 2.75
CA VAL A 52 -15.11 -18.62 4.01
C VAL A 52 -16.18 -18.22 5.03
N GLY A 53 -15.80 -18.10 6.31
CA GLY A 53 -16.73 -17.63 7.36
C GLY A 53 -17.12 -16.15 7.19
N LYS A 54 -18.26 -15.75 7.77
CA LYS A 54 -18.81 -14.37 7.69
C LYS A 54 -17.79 -13.27 8.00
N ASN A 55 -17.04 -13.42 9.09
CA ASN A 55 -16.01 -12.46 9.52
C ASN A 55 -14.84 -12.38 8.53
N MET A 56 -14.52 -13.50 7.87
CA MET A 56 -13.48 -13.55 6.84
C MET A 56 -13.91 -12.86 5.55
N VAL A 57 -15.21 -12.83 5.23
CA VAL A 57 -15.74 -12.06 4.07
C VAL A 57 -15.44 -10.57 4.27
N ASN A 58 -15.71 -10.02 5.45
CA ASN A 58 -15.40 -8.62 5.78
C ASN A 58 -13.89 -8.33 5.72
N ALA A 59 -13.07 -9.24 6.25
CA ALA A 59 -11.62 -9.11 6.15
C ALA A 59 -11.12 -9.16 4.70
N MET A 60 -11.66 -10.07 3.88
CA MET A 60 -11.33 -10.20 2.46
C MET A 60 -11.72 -8.94 1.67
N ARG A 61 -12.90 -8.37 1.95
CA ARG A 61 -13.33 -7.08 1.40
C ARG A 61 -12.36 -5.96 1.81
N TYR A 62 -12.00 -5.88 3.09
CA TYR A 62 -11.04 -4.88 3.57
C TYR A 62 -9.70 -5.00 2.86
N TRP A 63 -9.11 -6.20 2.78
CA TRP A 63 -7.82 -6.42 2.15
C TRP A 63 -7.84 -6.09 0.65
N SER A 64 -8.90 -6.47 -0.05
CA SER A 64 -9.08 -6.13 -1.47
C SER A 64 -9.05 -4.61 -1.68
N ARG A 65 -9.67 -3.84 -0.78
CA ARG A 65 -9.60 -2.37 -0.85
C ARG A 65 -8.25 -1.81 -0.39
N ALA A 66 -7.67 -2.36 0.68
CA ALA A 66 -6.42 -1.89 1.25
C ALA A 66 -5.24 -2.02 0.28
N PHE A 67 -5.19 -3.13 -0.45
CA PHE A 67 -4.23 -3.39 -1.54
C PHE A 67 -4.56 -2.66 -2.86
N LYS A 68 -5.56 -1.78 -2.88
CA LYS A 68 -6.01 -1.03 -4.09
C LYS A 68 -6.51 -1.92 -5.23
N LEU A 69 -6.95 -3.14 -4.92
CA LEU A 69 -7.53 -4.08 -5.89
C LEU A 69 -9.03 -3.80 -6.14
N THR A 70 -9.67 -3.09 -5.21
CA THR A 70 -11.04 -2.62 -5.37
C THR A 70 -11.17 -1.18 -4.91
N ARG A 71 -12.09 -0.45 -5.52
CA ARG A 71 -12.65 0.79 -4.97
C ARG A 71 -14.11 0.56 -4.60
N GLU A 72 -14.58 1.30 -3.59
CA GLU A 72 -15.95 1.18 -3.13
C GLU A 72 -16.78 2.41 -3.46
N HIS A 73 -17.93 2.21 -4.08
CA HIS A 73 -18.88 3.28 -4.39
C HIS A 73 -20.33 2.81 -4.25
N SER A 74 -21.25 3.77 -4.08
CA SER A 74 -22.68 3.42 -4.10
C SER A 74 -23.10 3.05 -5.52
N PRO A 75 -23.85 1.96 -5.74
CA PRO A 75 -24.25 1.55 -7.09
C PRO A 75 -25.20 2.56 -7.73
N LYS A 76 -26.05 3.19 -6.92
CA LYS A 76 -27.01 4.22 -7.32
C LYS A 76 -27.01 5.36 -6.30
N GLN A 77 -27.35 6.55 -6.76
CA GLN A 77 -27.53 7.71 -5.89
C GLN A 77 -28.61 7.42 -4.84
N GLY A 78 -28.42 7.89 -3.60
CA GLY A 78 -29.34 7.66 -2.49
C GLY A 78 -29.18 6.32 -1.76
N THR A 79 -28.40 5.37 -2.28
CA THR A 79 -28.10 4.11 -1.59
C THR A 79 -26.88 4.23 -0.69
N GLN A 80 -27.00 3.85 0.59
CA GLN A 80 -25.89 3.84 1.54
C GLN A 80 -24.95 2.65 1.36
N ALA A 81 -25.44 1.53 0.81
CA ALA A 81 -24.63 0.36 0.51
C ALA A 81 -23.48 0.70 -0.44
N LYS A 82 -22.29 0.23 -0.10
CA LYS A 82 -21.06 0.39 -0.90
C LYS A 82 -20.75 -0.92 -1.59
N PHE A 83 -20.79 -0.91 -2.91
CA PHE A 83 -20.38 -2.03 -3.76
C PHE A 83 -18.90 -1.92 -4.04
N SER A 84 -18.25 -3.06 -4.27
CA SER A 84 -16.82 -3.15 -4.57
C SER A 84 -16.63 -3.30 -6.08
N TYR A 85 -15.84 -2.42 -6.68
CA TYR A 85 -15.54 -2.42 -8.11
C TYR A 85 -14.07 -2.79 -8.29
N PRO A 86 -13.73 -3.76 -9.17
CA PRO A 86 -12.35 -4.19 -9.38
C PRO A 86 -11.55 -3.11 -10.11
N THR A 87 -10.38 -2.75 -9.61
CA THR A 87 -9.50 -1.78 -10.27
C THR A 87 -8.84 -2.37 -11.52
N TRP A 88 -8.31 -1.51 -12.38
CA TRP A 88 -7.51 -1.96 -13.52
C TRP A 88 -6.25 -2.68 -13.04
N GLU A 89 -5.65 -2.22 -11.94
CA GLU A 89 -4.52 -2.88 -11.29
C GLU A 89 -4.85 -4.32 -10.83
N ALA A 90 -6.07 -4.57 -10.34
CA ALA A 90 -6.52 -5.93 -10.02
C ALA A 90 -6.72 -6.79 -11.27
N ARG A 91 -7.25 -6.23 -12.35
CA ARG A 91 -7.36 -6.90 -13.65
C ARG A 91 -5.99 -7.26 -14.23
N TRP A 92 -5.02 -6.37 -14.07
CA TRP A 92 -3.65 -6.60 -14.50
C TRP A 92 -2.98 -7.70 -13.67
N LEU A 93 -3.15 -7.70 -12.34
CA LEU A 93 -2.45 -8.65 -11.47
C LEU A 93 -3.14 -10.03 -11.37
N LEU A 94 -4.45 -10.06 -11.09
CA LEU A 94 -5.14 -11.22 -10.51
C LEU A 94 -6.08 -11.99 -11.45
N ASP A 95 -6.32 -11.48 -12.66
CA ASP A 95 -7.13 -12.19 -13.66
C ASP A 95 -6.41 -13.46 -14.13
N GLU A 96 -7.13 -14.44 -14.66
CA GLU A 96 -6.55 -15.72 -15.11
C GLU A 96 -5.47 -15.52 -16.19
N ASP A 97 -5.63 -14.47 -17.01
CA ASP A 97 -4.67 -14.02 -18.03
C ASP A 97 -3.85 -12.79 -17.58
N GLY A 98 -3.76 -12.55 -16.27
CA GLY A 98 -3.02 -11.45 -15.65
C GLY A 98 -1.53 -11.74 -15.45
N ALA A 99 -0.89 -10.88 -14.67
CA ALA A 99 0.54 -10.93 -14.36
C ALA A 99 0.91 -12.12 -13.49
N ASP A 100 0.20 -12.30 -12.36
CA ASP A 100 0.47 -13.35 -11.39
C ASP A 100 -0.82 -13.68 -10.61
N PRO A 101 -1.73 -14.48 -11.20
CA PRO A 101 -3.08 -14.68 -10.71
C PRO A 101 -3.13 -15.31 -9.31
N TYR A 102 -2.11 -16.12 -8.99
CA TYR A 102 -2.01 -16.91 -7.78
C TYR A 102 -0.96 -16.39 -6.79
N LEU A 103 -0.28 -15.28 -7.10
CA LEU A 103 0.76 -14.66 -6.27
C LEU A 103 1.92 -15.62 -5.99
N GLU A 104 2.38 -16.31 -7.03
CA GLU A 104 3.48 -17.28 -6.97
C GLU A 104 4.85 -16.58 -6.95
N GLU A 105 4.94 -15.37 -7.51
CA GLU A 105 6.17 -14.60 -7.51
C GLU A 105 6.28 -13.70 -6.26
N ASN A 106 7.44 -13.72 -5.60
CA ASN A 106 7.73 -12.81 -4.49
C ASN A 106 7.63 -11.32 -4.90
N GLY A 107 7.91 -11.01 -6.17
CA GLY A 107 7.76 -9.66 -6.72
C GLY A 107 6.33 -9.13 -6.57
N SER A 108 5.32 -9.99 -6.74
CA SER A 108 3.90 -9.64 -6.61
C SER A 108 3.53 -9.32 -5.17
N LEU A 109 4.11 -10.03 -4.21
CA LEU A 109 3.93 -9.76 -2.78
C LEU A 109 4.59 -8.43 -2.37
N TRP A 110 5.79 -8.13 -2.90
CA TRP A 110 6.44 -6.83 -2.74
C TRP A 110 5.60 -5.69 -3.33
N LEU A 111 5.02 -5.90 -4.52
CA LEU A 111 4.13 -4.94 -5.17
C LEU A 111 2.85 -4.69 -4.34
N LEU A 112 2.20 -5.74 -3.86
CA LEU A 112 1.03 -5.62 -2.99
C LEU A 112 1.38 -4.89 -1.68
N HIS A 113 2.53 -5.20 -1.09
CA HIS A 113 3.02 -4.48 0.08
C HIS A 113 3.18 -2.97 -0.24
N TRP A 114 3.78 -2.63 -1.38
CA TRP A 114 3.86 -1.24 -1.84
C TRP A 114 2.48 -0.59 -1.93
N TRP A 115 1.51 -1.22 -2.61
CA TRP A 115 0.14 -0.67 -2.73
C TRP A 115 -0.59 -0.53 -1.40
N LEU A 116 -0.27 -1.36 -0.40
CA LEU A 116 -0.82 -1.24 0.95
C LEU A 116 -0.33 0.03 1.66
N VAL A 117 0.98 0.27 1.62
CA VAL A 117 1.63 1.35 2.38
C VAL A 117 1.90 2.61 1.57
N SER A 118 1.60 2.61 0.27
CA SER A 118 1.65 3.79 -0.58
C SER A 118 0.35 4.59 -0.52
N SER A 119 0.47 5.85 -0.89
CA SER A 119 -0.61 6.83 -0.90
C SER A 119 -0.35 7.84 -2.01
N ARG A 120 -1.33 8.05 -2.88
CA ARG A 120 -1.31 9.07 -3.94
C ARG A 120 -2.60 9.90 -3.87
N PRO A 121 -2.62 11.12 -4.44
CA PRO A 121 -3.87 11.87 -4.57
C PRO A 121 -4.95 11.00 -5.24
N GLY A 122 -6.12 10.89 -4.60
CA GLY A 122 -7.23 10.05 -5.09
C GLY A 122 -7.12 8.55 -4.77
N ALA A 123 -6.07 8.11 -4.07
CA ALA A 123 -5.93 6.76 -3.55
C ALA A 123 -5.03 6.72 -2.29
N LYS A 124 -5.53 7.28 -1.18
CA LYS A 124 -4.89 7.20 0.14
C LYS A 124 -4.82 5.75 0.62
N SER A 125 -3.91 5.49 1.56
CA SER A 125 -3.83 4.17 2.20
C SER A 125 -5.07 3.91 3.07
N HIS A 126 -5.55 2.66 3.08
CA HIS A 126 -6.60 2.21 4.03
C HIS A 126 -6.01 1.50 5.26
N ALA A 127 -4.69 1.59 5.46
CA ALA A 127 -3.97 0.92 6.53
C ALA A 127 -3.09 1.93 7.31
N PRO A 128 -3.69 2.86 8.07
CA PRO A 128 -2.97 3.90 8.80
C PRO A 128 -1.94 3.34 9.80
N ALA A 129 -2.24 2.22 10.48
CA ALA A 129 -1.29 1.56 11.37
C ALA A 129 -0.06 1.03 10.61
N TRP A 130 -0.24 0.44 9.42
CA TRP A 130 0.86 0.03 8.56
C TRP A 130 1.66 1.22 8.06
N TYR A 131 0.99 2.27 7.58
CA TYR A 131 1.66 3.49 7.14
C TYR A 131 2.54 4.05 8.26
N THR A 132 2.00 4.11 9.48
CA THR A 132 2.75 4.61 10.65
C THR A 132 3.95 3.71 10.96
N ALA A 133 3.74 2.40 11.04
CA ALA A 133 4.79 1.45 11.40
C ALA A 133 5.98 1.45 10.41
N PHE A 134 5.71 1.62 9.11
CA PHE A 134 6.75 1.64 8.08
C PHE A 134 7.35 3.05 7.86
N HIS A 135 6.51 4.08 7.84
CA HIS A 135 6.89 5.41 7.35
C HIS A 135 7.04 6.49 8.42
N LEU A 136 6.54 6.30 9.63
CA LEU A 136 6.55 7.35 10.66
C LEU A 136 7.24 6.91 11.95
N ALA A 137 7.24 5.62 12.27
CA ALA A 137 7.89 5.10 13.47
C ALA A 137 9.39 5.49 13.51
N PRO A 138 9.88 6.02 14.66
CA PRO A 138 11.27 6.47 14.79
C PRO A 138 12.23 5.32 15.14
N PHE A 139 11.71 4.13 15.44
CA PHE A 139 12.47 2.96 15.82
C PHE A 139 12.18 1.78 14.88
N SER A 140 13.12 0.84 14.84
CA SER A 140 12.94 -0.42 14.09
C SER A 140 12.64 -1.61 14.99
N ARG A 141 12.85 -1.51 16.31
CA ARG A 141 12.56 -2.56 17.30
C ARG A 141 11.49 -2.06 18.26
N PHE A 142 10.50 -2.89 18.57
CA PHE A 142 9.31 -2.47 19.32
C PHE A 142 8.57 -3.64 19.97
N THR A 143 7.89 -3.35 21.08
CA THR A 143 6.78 -4.16 21.60
C THR A 143 5.43 -3.66 21.03
N THR A 144 4.37 -4.44 21.18
CA THR A 144 3.01 -4.01 20.77
C THR A 144 2.64 -2.70 21.46
N ALA A 145 2.96 -2.54 22.75
CA ALA A 145 2.67 -1.33 23.50
C ALA A 145 3.40 -0.10 22.92
N ASP A 146 4.67 -0.23 22.56
CA ASP A 146 5.45 0.87 21.98
C ASP A 146 4.84 1.34 20.65
N MET A 147 4.49 0.40 19.77
CA MET A 147 3.89 0.74 18.48
C MET A 147 2.47 1.32 18.67
N THR A 148 1.70 0.84 19.65
CA THR A 148 0.38 1.39 19.98
C THR A 148 0.49 2.86 20.34
N GLN A 149 1.46 3.22 21.20
CA GLN A 149 1.67 4.61 21.58
C GLN A 149 2.03 5.50 20.38
N VAL A 150 2.87 5.01 19.46
CA VAL A 150 3.25 5.77 18.26
C VAL A 150 2.05 5.96 17.32
N VAL A 151 1.27 4.90 17.07
CA VAL A 151 0.06 5.01 16.23
C VAL A 151 -0.97 5.96 16.86
N THR A 152 -1.25 5.82 18.15
CA THR A 152 -2.17 6.72 18.87
C THR A 152 -1.71 8.18 18.79
N ARG A 153 -0.41 8.44 18.95
CA ARG A 153 0.15 9.78 18.81
C ARG A 153 -0.10 10.37 17.42
N HIS A 154 0.20 9.63 16.35
CA HIS A 154 -0.02 10.13 14.99
C HIS A 154 -1.50 10.28 14.65
N VAL A 155 -2.37 9.41 15.17
CA VAL A 155 -3.82 9.55 15.03
C VAL A 155 -4.31 10.86 15.63
N ASN A 156 -3.91 11.17 16.87
CA ASN A 156 -4.35 12.37 17.58
C ASN A 156 -3.86 13.67 16.91
N PHE A 157 -2.78 13.63 16.12
CA PHE A 157 -2.33 14.78 15.34
C PHE A 157 -2.98 14.91 13.96
N SER A 158 -3.58 13.83 13.45
CA SER A 158 -4.00 13.74 12.04
C SER A 158 -5.50 13.61 11.83
N TYR A 159 -6.27 13.29 12.88
CA TYR A 159 -7.72 13.10 12.78
C TYR A 159 -8.43 13.71 13.99
N ASP A 160 -9.62 14.27 13.77
CA ASP A 160 -10.45 14.88 14.84
C ASP A 160 -11.04 13.85 15.82
N LYS A 161 -10.97 12.57 15.46
CA LYS A 161 -11.45 11.45 16.26
C LYS A 161 -10.35 10.43 16.45
N SER A 162 -10.40 9.73 17.57
CA SER A 162 -9.50 8.64 17.89
C SER A 162 -10.27 7.30 17.87
N PRO A 163 -9.70 6.22 17.31
CA PRO A 163 -10.29 4.89 17.44
C PRO A 163 -10.09 4.41 18.88
N GLU A 164 -10.83 3.37 19.27
CA GLU A 164 -10.52 2.66 20.51
C GLU A 164 -9.09 2.10 20.46
N GLU A 165 -8.34 2.20 21.55
CA GLU A 165 -6.98 1.67 21.66
C GLU A 165 -6.92 0.17 21.30
N ALA A 166 -7.94 -0.59 21.70
CA ALA A 166 -8.07 -2.00 21.35
C ALA A 166 -8.09 -2.24 19.82
N SER A 167 -8.58 -1.29 19.02
CA SER A 167 -8.54 -1.38 17.56
C SER A 167 -7.13 -1.18 17.01
N ILE A 168 -6.36 -0.25 17.58
CA ILE A 168 -4.95 -0.04 17.23
C ILE A 168 -4.12 -1.27 17.60
N VAL A 169 -4.34 -1.83 18.79
CA VAL A 169 -3.68 -3.08 19.24
C VAL A 169 -3.97 -4.22 18.27
N ARG A 170 -5.23 -4.39 17.84
CA ARG A 170 -5.59 -5.41 16.83
C ARG A 170 -4.89 -5.20 15.49
N ASP A 171 -4.69 -3.95 15.07
CA ASP A 171 -3.95 -3.65 13.83
C ASP A 171 -2.48 -4.03 13.98
N ILE A 172 -1.85 -3.72 15.11
CA ILE A 172 -0.43 -4.06 15.38
C ILE A 172 -0.24 -5.57 15.47
N ASP A 173 -1.14 -6.28 16.15
CA ASP A 173 -1.14 -7.75 16.18
C ASP A 173 -1.33 -8.34 14.78
N CYS A 174 -2.06 -7.66 13.90
CA CYS A 174 -2.24 -8.09 12.52
C CYS A 174 -0.99 -7.80 11.67
N ILE A 175 -0.30 -6.66 11.88
CA ILE A 175 1.01 -6.36 11.30
C ILE A 175 2.02 -7.46 11.66
N THR A 176 2.08 -7.85 12.93
CA THR A 176 3.00 -8.91 13.37
C THR A 176 2.62 -10.26 12.76
N LYS A 177 1.34 -10.64 12.72
CA LYS A 177 0.89 -11.88 12.06
C LYS A 177 1.21 -11.90 10.55
N MET A 178 1.14 -10.75 9.89
CA MET A 178 1.34 -10.60 8.45
C MET A 178 2.81 -10.71 8.05
N TYR A 179 3.72 -10.11 8.81
CA TYR A 179 5.14 -10.01 8.42
C TYR A 179 6.11 -10.78 9.29
N ALA A 180 5.80 -11.01 10.57
CA ALA A 180 6.74 -11.69 11.45
C ALA A 180 6.85 -13.15 11.04
N ARG A 181 8.07 -13.59 10.75
CA ARG A 181 8.37 -15.02 10.79
C ARG A 181 8.19 -15.50 12.23
N SER A 182 7.47 -16.62 12.39
CA SER A 182 7.46 -17.35 13.66
C SER A 182 8.91 -17.59 14.09
N ALA A 183 9.20 -17.49 15.39
CA ALA A 183 10.51 -17.87 15.91
C ALA A 183 10.89 -19.24 15.33
N PRO A 184 12.17 -19.48 14.97
CA PRO A 184 12.56 -20.69 14.26
C PRO A 184 12.17 -21.92 15.09
N GLU A 185 10.99 -22.47 14.82
CA GLU A 185 10.73 -23.86 15.08
C GLU A 185 11.66 -24.64 14.16
N LYS A 186 12.23 -25.73 14.68
CA LYS A 186 13.20 -26.56 13.96
C LYS A 186 12.71 -26.76 12.52
N ALA A 187 13.58 -26.47 11.54
CA ALA A 187 13.30 -26.69 10.13
C ALA A 187 12.73 -28.11 9.94
N GLY A 188 11.51 -28.22 9.38
CA GLY A 188 10.78 -29.48 9.23
C GLY A 188 9.64 -29.71 10.22
N SER A 189 9.28 -28.76 11.10
CA SER A 189 8.02 -28.85 11.85
C SER A 189 6.81 -28.67 10.92
N PRO A 190 5.74 -29.47 11.05
CA PRO A 190 4.51 -29.31 10.25
C PRO A 190 3.91 -27.90 10.29
N GLY A 191 4.18 -27.15 11.38
CA GLY A 191 3.70 -25.78 11.57
C GLY A 191 4.29 -24.75 10.61
N SER A 192 5.49 -24.95 10.03
CA SER A 192 6.11 -23.94 9.16
C SER A 192 5.39 -23.77 7.81
N TYR A 193 4.82 -24.85 7.28
CA TYR A 193 4.02 -24.80 6.04
C TYR A 193 2.60 -24.29 6.30
N GLU A 194 1.98 -24.66 7.42
CA GLU A 194 0.69 -24.08 7.84
C GLU A 194 0.81 -22.58 8.12
N ASP A 195 1.96 -22.13 8.65
CA ASP A 195 2.26 -20.72 8.88
C ASP A 195 2.49 -19.92 7.59
N LEU A 196 3.04 -20.52 6.54
CA LEU A 196 3.18 -19.88 5.22
C LEU A 196 1.84 -19.85 4.47
N LEU A 197 1.06 -20.93 4.55
CA LEU A 197 -0.32 -20.96 4.06
C LEU A 197 -1.21 -19.93 4.79
N ALA A 198 -0.85 -19.56 6.03
CA ALA A 198 -1.57 -18.55 6.79
C ALA A 198 -1.37 -17.12 6.25
N CYS A 199 -0.18 -16.74 5.78
CA CYS A 199 0.07 -15.42 5.19
C CYS A 199 1.33 -15.38 4.28
N PRO A 200 1.20 -15.13 2.96
CA PRO A 200 2.34 -15.15 2.04
C PRO A 200 3.33 -13.99 2.29
N PHE A 201 2.91 -12.91 2.92
CA PHE A 201 3.76 -11.73 3.18
C PHE A 201 4.91 -11.98 4.17
N ARG A 202 4.93 -13.13 4.85
CA ARG A 202 6.05 -13.55 5.71
C ARG A 202 7.32 -13.86 4.91
N ASP A 203 7.19 -14.17 3.62
CA ASP A 203 8.33 -14.41 2.73
C ASP A 203 9.12 -13.14 2.39
N LEU A 204 8.51 -11.96 2.59
CA LEU A 204 9.18 -10.67 2.43
C LEU A 204 10.26 -10.41 3.50
N ASP A 205 10.22 -11.17 4.60
CA ASP A 205 11.16 -11.07 5.72
C ASP A 205 11.28 -9.63 6.25
N LEU A 206 10.18 -8.86 6.27
CA LEU A 206 10.17 -7.46 6.68
C LEU A 206 10.21 -7.28 8.20
N LEU A 207 9.78 -8.29 8.95
CA LEU A 207 9.68 -8.25 10.41
C LEU A 207 10.13 -9.59 11.00
N THR A 208 10.85 -9.55 12.10
CA THR A 208 11.30 -10.76 12.81
C THR A 208 11.05 -10.65 14.31
N PHE A 209 10.84 -11.80 14.96
CA PHE A 209 10.70 -11.88 16.42
C PHE A 209 12.09 -11.89 17.08
N VAL A 210 12.31 -10.96 18.01
CA VAL A 210 13.57 -10.82 18.76
C VAL A 210 13.37 -10.88 20.28
N GLY A 211 12.13 -11.01 20.73
CA GLY A 211 11.77 -11.06 22.14
C GLY A 211 12.09 -12.39 22.81
N THR A 212 11.71 -12.50 24.09
CA THR A 212 11.80 -13.75 24.86
C THR A 212 10.41 -14.22 25.28
N ARG A 213 10.30 -15.45 25.76
CA ARG A 213 9.02 -16.00 26.23
C ARG A 213 8.44 -15.12 27.35
N GLY A 214 7.26 -14.56 27.11
CA GLY A 214 6.57 -13.65 28.05
C GLY A 214 6.86 -12.16 27.86
N LYS A 215 7.81 -11.79 26.99
CA LYS A 215 8.09 -10.41 26.57
C LYS A 215 8.27 -10.37 25.05
N PRO A 216 7.16 -10.40 24.29
CA PRO A 216 7.24 -10.43 22.84
C PRO A 216 7.72 -9.08 22.33
N GLU A 217 8.69 -9.14 21.41
CA GLU A 217 9.31 -7.96 20.81
C GLU A 217 9.67 -8.29 19.37
N TRP A 218 9.52 -7.31 18.49
CA TRP A 218 9.72 -7.45 17.06
C TRP A 218 10.70 -6.42 16.54
N GLN A 219 11.35 -6.75 15.44
CA GLN A 219 12.29 -5.86 14.77
C GLN A 219 12.07 -5.89 13.26
N PHE A 220 11.94 -4.71 12.65
CA PHE A 220 12.04 -4.56 11.21
C PHE A 220 13.45 -4.91 10.76
N THR A 221 13.57 -5.83 9.81
CA THR A 221 14.86 -6.27 9.30
C THR A 221 15.47 -5.20 8.40
N SER A 222 16.79 -5.23 8.24
CA SER A 222 17.57 -4.26 7.43
C SER A 222 18.63 -4.93 6.56
N GLY A 223 18.47 -6.23 6.32
CA GLY A 223 19.31 -7.03 5.45
C GLY A 223 18.97 -6.82 3.97
N HIS A 224 19.82 -7.35 3.10
CA HIS A 224 19.64 -7.29 1.65
C HIS A 224 18.36 -7.99 1.19
N ARG A 225 17.60 -7.34 0.31
CA ARG A 225 16.32 -7.87 -0.20
C ARG A 225 16.52 -8.69 -1.47
N THR A 226 17.02 -9.92 -1.34
CA THR A 226 17.27 -10.79 -2.51
C THR A 226 16.00 -11.20 -3.26
N SER A 227 14.85 -11.25 -2.58
CA SER A 227 13.56 -11.57 -3.18
C SER A 227 12.84 -10.37 -3.81
N LEU A 228 13.40 -9.15 -3.71
CA LEU A 228 12.83 -7.92 -4.28
C LEU A 228 13.44 -7.67 -5.67
N PRO A 229 12.67 -7.81 -6.76
CA PRO A 229 13.19 -7.54 -8.10
C PRO A 229 13.52 -6.05 -8.29
N ALA A 230 14.59 -5.77 -9.04
CA ALA A 230 15.03 -4.41 -9.34
C ALA A 230 13.93 -3.58 -10.03
N ARG A 231 13.15 -4.18 -10.93
CA ARG A 231 12.02 -3.53 -11.62
C ARG A 231 10.90 -3.14 -10.66
N ILE A 232 10.60 -3.94 -9.63
CA ILE A 232 9.61 -3.58 -8.59
C ILE A 232 10.09 -2.39 -7.75
N LEU A 233 11.38 -2.37 -7.39
CA LEU A 233 11.95 -1.23 -6.66
C LEU A 233 11.96 0.04 -7.51
N ALA A 234 12.37 -0.04 -8.78
CA ALA A 234 12.35 1.09 -9.71
C ALA A 234 10.92 1.59 -10.00
N TYR A 235 9.95 0.68 -10.17
CA TYR A 235 8.53 0.99 -10.25
C TYR A 235 8.07 1.82 -9.05
N ALA A 236 8.37 1.39 -7.82
CA ALA A 236 7.99 2.13 -6.62
C ALA A 236 8.66 3.51 -6.54
N CYS A 237 9.91 3.64 -6.99
CA CYS A 237 10.59 4.93 -7.07
C CYS A 237 9.90 5.91 -8.03
N LEU A 238 9.50 5.42 -9.21
CA LEU A 238 8.79 6.21 -10.21
C LEU A 238 7.35 6.52 -9.79
N ASP A 239 6.62 5.55 -9.23
CA ASP A 239 5.28 5.76 -8.66
C ASP A 239 5.31 6.76 -7.49
N TYR A 240 6.37 6.74 -6.67
CA TYR A 240 6.60 7.77 -5.65
C TYR A 240 6.86 9.15 -6.27
N ALA A 241 7.69 9.22 -7.31
CA ALA A 241 7.98 10.46 -8.02
C ALA A 241 6.73 11.07 -8.70
N ALA A 242 5.83 10.21 -9.20
CA ALA A 242 4.57 10.60 -9.83
C ALA A 242 3.62 11.37 -8.91
N LYS A 243 3.82 11.30 -7.59
CA LYS A 243 3.08 12.12 -6.61
C LYS A 243 3.42 13.61 -6.69
N PHE A 244 4.62 13.93 -7.17
CA PHE A 244 5.16 15.29 -7.19
C PHE A 244 5.19 15.90 -8.60
N SER A 245 5.34 15.07 -9.64
CA SER A 245 5.41 15.52 -11.04
C SER A 245 4.76 14.51 -11.97
N ARG A 246 4.02 15.00 -12.98
CA ARG A 246 3.50 14.20 -14.12
C ARG A 246 4.24 14.51 -15.42
N GLN A 247 5.42 15.13 -15.30
CA GLN A 247 6.28 15.57 -16.40
C GLN A 247 7.75 15.21 -16.09
N ALA A 248 8.61 15.31 -17.10
CA ALA A 248 10.05 15.13 -16.99
C ALA A 248 10.64 15.90 -15.80
N ASN A 249 11.36 15.21 -14.92
CA ASN A 249 11.92 15.78 -13.70
C ASN A 249 12.99 14.83 -13.11
N SER A 250 13.43 15.11 -11.89
CA SER A 250 14.27 14.21 -11.11
C SER A 250 13.85 14.16 -9.64
N ILE A 251 14.18 13.07 -8.98
CA ILE A 251 14.02 12.90 -7.53
C ILE A 251 15.32 12.36 -6.94
N SER A 252 15.77 12.94 -5.83
CA SER A 252 17.02 12.49 -5.22
C SER A 252 16.88 11.12 -4.56
N VAL A 253 17.94 10.32 -4.62
CA VAL A 253 17.94 8.97 -4.01
C VAL A 253 17.83 9.07 -2.50
N ALA A 254 18.40 10.12 -1.88
CA ALA A 254 18.22 10.40 -0.46
C ALA A 254 16.73 10.54 -0.06
N ARG A 255 15.91 11.17 -0.90
CA ARG A 255 14.45 11.26 -0.68
C ARG A 255 13.76 9.90 -0.87
N LEU A 256 14.11 9.19 -1.94
CA LEU A 256 13.62 7.82 -2.21
C LEU A 256 13.97 6.82 -1.09
N ALA A 257 15.08 7.04 -0.37
CA ALA A 257 15.52 6.18 0.71
C ALA A 257 14.85 6.52 2.06
N ASN A 258 14.66 7.81 2.36
CA ASN A 258 14.44 8.25 3.75
C ASN A 258 13.12 8.99 4.00
N GLU A 259 12.47 9.57 2.98
CA GLU A 259 11.23 10.33 3.23
C GLU A 259 10.09 9.41 3.67
N PRO A 260 9.17 9.86 4.56
CA PRO A 260 7.92 9.15 4.80
C PRO A 260 7.16 8.88 3.49
N GLY A 261 6.72 7.63 3.32
CA GLY A 261 6.02 7.19 2.12
C GLY A 261 6.95 6.75 0.97
N SER A 262 8.27 6.87 1.13
CA SER A 262 9.26 6.51 0.11
C SER A 262 9.51 4.98 0.03
N PRO A 263 10.04 4.49 -1.10
CA PRO A 263 10.37 3.07 -1.28
C PRO A 263 11.38 2.53 -0.26
N GLY A 264 12.37 3.32 0.14
CA GLY A 264 13.38 2.91 1.12
C GLY A 264 12.76 2.55 2.47
N ARG A 265 11.79 3.34 2.93
CA ARG A 265 11.05 3.06 4.17
C ARG A 265 10.02 1.93 4.01
N ALA A 266 9.33 1.85 2.87
CA ALA A 266 8.39 0.77 2.58
C ALA A 266 9.09 -0.60 2.58
N PHE A 267 10.13 -0.75 1.74
CA PHE A 267 10.82 -2.03 1.56
C PHE A 267 11.96 -2.27 2.54
N ARG A 268 12.26 -1.29 3.39
CA ARG A 268 13.38 -1.33 4.35
C ARG A 268 14.71 -1.62 3.64
N VAL A 269 14.96 -0.91 2.55
CA VAL A 269 16.18 -1.00 1.73
C VAL A 269 17.04 0.25 1.91
N ARG A 270 18.35 0.09 1.70
CA ARG A 270 19.31 1.20 1.78
C ARG A 270 19.43 1.94 0.45
N GLU A 271 19.97 3.16 0.51
CA GLU A 271 20.20 4.00 -0.67
C GLU A 271 20.97 3.28 -1.78
N ASN A 272 22.00 2.50 -1.43
CA ASN A 272 22.78 1.75 -2.40
C ASN A 272 21.96 0.68 -3.15
N GLU A 273 21.00 0.03 -2.49
CA GLU A 273 20.13 -0.95 -3.16
C GLU A 273 19.20 -0.27 -4.17
N ILE A 274 18.71 0.93 -3.83
CA ILE A 274 17.91 1.76 -4.75
C ILE A 274 18.77 2.17 -5.96
N VAL A 275 19.99 2.65 -5.73
CA VAL A 275 20.93 3.00 -6.81
C VAL A 275 21.17 1.82 -7.74
N MET A 276 21.49 0.64 -7.19
CA MET A 276 21.76 -0.56 -7.99
C MET A 276 20.54 -1.00 -8.79
N ALA A 277 19.34 -0.93 -8.21
CA ALA A 277 18.10 -1.28 -8.91
C ALA A 277 17.81 -0.30 -10.06
N ILE A 278 17.93 1.00 -9.82
CA ILE A 278 17.74 2.04 -10.85
C ILE A 278 18.76 1.85 -11.97
N GLN A 279 20.05 1.66 -11.64
CA GLN A 279 21.10 1.44 -12.65
C GLN A 279 20.79 0.22 -13.51
N LYS A 280 20.35 -0.89 -12.90
CA LYS A 280 19.98 -2.10 -13.63
C LYS A 280 18.83 -1.87 -14.60
N VAL A 281 17.80 -1.12 -14.20
CA VAL A 281 16.63 -0.83 -15.05
C VAL A 281 16.96 0.22 -16.12
N ALA A 282 17.75 1.24 -15.80
CA ALA A 282 18.11 2.31 -16.73
C ALA A 282 18.92 1.85 -17.95
N VAL A 283 19.56 0.66 -17.91
CA VAL A 283 20.26 0.07 -19.07
C VAL A 283 19.32 -0.10 -20.26
N ASP A 284 18.10 -0.58 -20.00
CA ASP A 284 17.12 -0.90 -21.04
C ASP A 284 16.08 0.23 -21.22
N HIS A 285 16.15 1.28 -20.40
CA HIS A 285 15.19 2.39 -20.34
C HIS A 285 15.90 3.73 -20.53
N PRO A 286 16.10 4.23 -21.77
CA PRO A 286 16.86 5.45 -22.04
C PRO A 286 16.19 6.72 -21.48
N GLN A 287 14.91 6.63 -21.12
CA GLN A 287 14.17 7.71 -20.46
C GLN A 287 14.51 7.84 -18.98
N LEU A 288 15.21 6.87 -18.41
CA LEU A 288 15.64 6.83 -17.02
C LEU A 288 17.17 6.99 -16.95
N ASN A 289 17.64 7.84 -16.05
CA ASN A 289 19.06 7.98 -15.81
C ASN A 289 19.36 8.27 -14.35
N LEU A 290 20.50 7.80 -13.86
CA LEU A 290 21.02 8.19 -12.56
C LEU A 290 22.00 9.35 -12.77
N THR A 291 21.62 10.54 -12.31
CA THR A 291 22.47 11.72 -12.38
C THR A 291 23.14 11.97 -11.03
N GLU A 292 24.35 12.52 -11.05
CA GLU A 292 25.06 12.95 -9.85
C GLU A 292 25.39 14.43 -9.99
N ALA A 293 24.90 15.24 -9.04
CA ALA A 293 25.14 16.67 -8.99
C ALA A 293 25.45 17.07 -7.55
N VAL A 294 26.56 17.79 -7.34
CA VAL A 294 26.97 18.30 -6.02
C VAL A 294 27.04 17.19 -4.95
N GLY A 295 27.50 15.99 -5.32
CA GLY A 295 27.61 14.83 -4.42
C GLY A 295 26.28 14.16 -4.05
N GLN A 296 25.17 14.56 -4.66
CA GLN A 296 23.87 13.95 -4.50
C GLN A 296 23.46 13.21 -5.78
N ARG A 297 23.04 11.96 -5.62
CA ARG A 297 22.47 11.17 -6.73
C ARG A 297 20.98 11.39 -6.85
N SER A 298 20.50 11.41 -8.08
CA SER A 298 19.08 11.57 -8.41
C SER A 298 18.67 10.63 -9.53
N LEU A 299 17.45 10.10 -9.43
CA LEU A 299 16.75 9.46 -10.53
C LEU A 299 16.16 10.57 -11.41
N ALA A 300 16.69 10.73 -12.62
CA ALA A 300 16.14 11.60 -13.64
C ALA A 300 15.25 10.79 -14.60
N PHE A 301 14.14 11.38 -15.01
CA PHE A 301 13.20 10.80 -15.96
C PHE A 301 12.76 11.84 -17.00
N THR A 302 12.70 11.45 -18.26
CA THR A 302 12.42 12.37 -19.38
C THR A 302 10.95 12.41 -19.83
N ALA A 303 10.08 11.66 -19.16
CA ALA A 303 8.64 11.60 -19.45
C ALA A 303 7.83 11.54 -18.15
N ASP A 304 6.53 11.30 -18.26
CA ASP A 304 5.65 11.10 -17.11
C ASP A 304 6.10 9.88 -16.29
N PRO A 305 6.56 10.05 -15.03
CA PRO A 305 7.10 8.95 -14.25
C PRO A 305 6.07 7.87 -13.94
N PHE A 306 4.76 8.15 -13.97
CA PHE A 306 3.76 7.11 -13.77
C PHE A 306 3.68 6.13 -14.93
N GLU A 307 3.70 6.63 -16.17
CA GLU A 307 3.67 5.78 -17.36
C GLU A 307 4.95 4.95 -17.45
N LEU A 308 6.11 5.58 -17.17
CA LEU A 308 7.38 4.87 -17.07
C LEU A 308 7.38 3.82 -15.95
N ALA A 309 6.75 4.11 -14.81
CA ALA A 309 6.61 3.14 -13.73
C ALA A 309 5.86 1.90 -14.25
N TRP A 310 4.72 2.11 -14.92
CA TRP A 310 3.92 1.01 -15.45
C TRP A 310 4.60 0.24 -16.57
N GLU A 311 5.40 0.90 -17.41
CA GLU A 311 6.22 0.21 -18.41
C GLU A 311 7.24 -0.73 -17.75
N VAL A 312 8.00 -0.22 -16.77
CA VAL A 312 8.97 -1.02 -16.01
C VAL A 312 8.30 -2.17 -15.25
N LEU A 313 7.12 -1.91 -14.68
CA LEU A 313 6.36 -2.94 -13.96
C LEU A 313 5.79 -4.00 -14.90
N ASP A 314 5.24 -3.62 -16.05
CA ASP A 314 4.66 -4.56 -17.00
C ASP A 314 5.74 -5.44 -17.64
N GLU A 315 6.93 -4.89 -17.87
CA GLU A 315 8.11 -5.66 -18.31
C GLU A 315 8.56 -6.72 -17.28
N GLN A 316 8.35 -6.50 -15.98
CA GLN A 316 8.63 -7.51 -14.96
C GLN A 316 7.78 -8.78 -15.14
N TYR A 317 6.59 -8.66 -15.76
CA TYR A 317 5.61 -9.74 -15.94
C TYR A 317 5.32 -10.02 -17.42
N ASP A 318 6.34 -9.92 -18.27
CA ASP A 318 6.28 -10.25 -19.70
C ASP A 318 5.24 -9.46 -20.50
N PHE A 319 5.09 -8.17 -20.19
CA PHE A 319 4.26 -7.21 -20.91
C PHE A 319 2.78 -7.63 -21.03
N VAL A 320 2.14 -7.87 -19.87
CA VAL A 320 0.73 -8.27 -19.78
C VAL A 320 -0.18 -7.35 -20.57
N THR A 321 0.08 -6.03 -20.54
CA THR A 321 -0.75 -5.06 -21.26
C THR A 321 -0.70 -5.18 -22.78
N ARG A 322 0.30 -5.89 -23.33
CA ARG A 322 0.46 -6.15 -24.77
C ARG A 322 -0.24 -7.44 -25.21
N ARG A 323 -0.83 -8.21 -24.30
CA ARG A 323 -1.57 -9.44 -24.63
C ARG A 323 -2.84 -9.09 -25.40
N SER A 324 -3.22 -9.98 -26.33
CA SER A 324 -4.41 -9.76 -27.17
C SER A 324 -5.67 -9.68 -26.31
N GLY A 325 -6.45 -8.61 -26.48
CA GLY A 325 -7.70 -8.39 -25.74
C GLY A 325 -7.52 -7.92 -24.30
N PHE A 326 -6.30 -7.57 -23.87
CA PHE A 326 -6.09 -6.94 -22.57
C PHE A 326 -6.66 -5.50 -22.59
N PRO A 327 -7.52 -5.12 -21.63
CA PRO A 327 -8.22 -3.84 -21.68
C PRO A 327 -7.31 -2.68 -21.28
N THR A 328 -7.44 -1.54 -21.96
CA THR A 328 -6.78 -0.30 -21.51
C THR A 328 -7.42 0.23 -20.23
N ARG A 329 -6.78 1.20 -19.58
CA ARG A 329 -7.34 1.88 -18.40
C ARG A 329 -8.65 2.56 -18.73
N GLU A 330 -8.76 3.17 -19.91
CA GLU A 330 -9.95 3.86 -20.40
C GLU A 330 -11.10 2.88 -20.65
N GLU A 331 -10.83 1.76 -21.30
CA GLU A 331 -11.83 0.71 -21.53
C GLU A 331 -12.34 0.12 -20.22
N TRP A 332 -11.44 -0.10 -19.25
CA TRP A 332 -11.82 -0.59 -17.93
C TRP A 332 -12.61 0.44 -17.12
N ALA A 333 -12.24 1.71 -17.21
CA ALA A 333 -13.00 2.81 -16.59
C ALA A 333 -14.39 2.98 -17.22
N ALA A 334 -14.51 2.81 -18.54
CA ALA A 334 -15.81 2.81 -19.22
C ALA A 334 -16.70 1.64 -18.78
N LYS A 335 -16.10 0.46 -18.56
CA LYS A 335 -16.81 -0.71 -18.02
C LYS A 335 -17.23 -0.51 -16.55
N PHE A 336 -16.40 0.14 -15.74
CA PHE A 336 -16.65 0.38 -14.33
C PHE A 336 -16.54 1.88 -13.97
N PRO A 337 -17.51 2.72 -14.41
CA PRO A 337 -17.43 4.19 -14.25
C PRO A 337 -17.38 4.64 -12.79
N LYS A 338 -17.87 3.80 -11.87
CA LYS A 338 -17.86 4.01 -10.42
C LYS A 338 -16.45 4.07 -9.82
N LEU A 339 -15.43 3.56 -10.51
CA LEU A 339 -14.02 3.69 -10.12
C LEU A 339 -13.55 5.16 -10.17
N ALA A 340 -13.91 5.88 -11.23
CA ALA A 340 -13.57 7.29 -11.42
C ALA A 340 -14.38 8.17 -10.46
N GLU A 341 -15.67 7.89 -10.26
CA GLU A 341 -16.49 8.60 -9.28
C GLU A 341 -15.96 8.45 -7.85
N ALA A 342 -15.45 7.26 -7.50
CA ALA A 342 -14.82 7.03 -6.19
C ALA A 342 -13.52 7.83 -6.02
N GLU A 343 -12.70 7.94 -7.07
CA GLU A 343 -11.49 8.75 -7.09
C GLU A 343 -11.77 10.24 -6.93
N GLN A 344 -12.70 10.74 -7.74
CA GLN A 344 -13.08 12.13 -7.74
C GLN A 344 -13.61 12.55 -6.36
N LYS A 345 -14.46 11.72 -5.75
CA LYS A 345 -14.95 11.96 -4.39
C LYS A 345 -13.83 12.04 -3.35
N GLU A 346 -12.75 11.29 -3.55
CA GLU A 346 -11.60 11.33 -2.65
C GLU A 346 -10.73 12.58 -2.88
N LEU A 347 -10.54 12.99 -4.13
CA LEU A 347 -9.86 14.22 -4.51
C LEU A 347 -10.61 15.47 -4.00
N GLU A 348 -11.94 15.49 -4.11
CA GLU A 348 -12.80 16.56 -3.62
C GLU A 348 -12.65 16.74 -2.10
N LYS A 349 -12.67 15.64 -1.32
CA LYS A 349 -12.43 15.71 0.12
C LYS A 349 -11.08 16.35 0.48
N LYS A 350 -10.02 16.00 -0.26
CA LYS A 350 -8.70 16.61 -0.06
C LYS A 350 -8.73 18.13 -0.31
N SER A 351 -9.47 18.60 -1.31
CA SER A 351 -9.60 20.04 -1.59
C SER A 351 -10.30 20.80 -0.46
N THR A 352 -11.32 20.19 0.15
CA THR A 352 -12.02 20.74 1.32
C THR A 352 -11.11 20.79 2.54
N ASP A 353 -10.44 19.67 2.86
CA ASP A 353 -9.49 19.59 3.99
C ASP A 353 -8.37 20.64 3.84
N ALA A 354 -7.81 20.81 2.62
CA ALA A 354 -6.76 21.78 2.35
C ALA A 354 -7.23 23.26 2.51
N THR A 355 -8.46 23.56 2.10
CA THR A 355 -9.06 24.90 2.22
C THR A 355 -9.37 25.25 3.68
N GLU A 356 -9.82 24.28 4.48
CA GLU A 356 -10.03 24.45 5.91
C GLU A 356 -8.71 24.72 6.66
N THR A 357 -7.65 23.96 6.39
CA THR A 357 -6.30 24.23 6.96
C THR A 357 -5.76 25.60 6.57
N ALA A 358 -5.94 26.04 5.33
CA ALA A 358 -5.47 27.36 4.87
C ALA A 358 -6.24 28.52 5.53
N ASN A 359 -7.55 28.34 5.78
CA ASN A 359 -8.37 29.33 6.49
C ASN A 359 -8.05 29.37 7.99
N THR A 360 -7.70 28.24 8.62
CA THR A 360 -7.28 28.23 10.03
C THR A 360 -5.98 29.00 10.24
N ASP A 361 -5.02 28.85 9.31
CA ASP A 361 -3.75 29.60 9.34
C ASP A 361 -3.94 31.11 9.11
N GLN A 362 -4.93 31.54 8.31
CA GLN A 362 -5.24 32.97 8.14
C GLN A 362 -5.93 33.59 9.37
N THR A 363 -6.62 32.80 10.19
CA THR A 363 -7.25 33.29 11.44
C THR A 363 -6.27 33.41 12.61
N LEU A 364 -5.07 32.83 12.52
CA LEU A 364 -4.05 32.84 13.59
C LEU A 364 -3.09 34.04 13.53
N PHE A 365 -3.14 34.85 12.46
CA PHE A 365 -2.45 36.15 12.40
C PHE A 365 -3.48 37.27 12.45
N PRO A 366 -3.73 37.90 13.62
CA PRO A 366 -4.52 39.12 13.64
C PRO A 366 -3.80 40.16 12.78
N LYS A 367 -4.52 40.72 11.81
CA LYS A 367 -4.09 41.92 11.09
C LYS A 367 -3.78 42.99 12.13
N GLU A 368 -2.49 43.26 12.36
CA GLU A 368 -2.08 44.48 13.05
C GLU A 368 -2.60 45.67 12.22
N THR A 369 -3.67 46.28 12.73
CA THR A 369 -4.16 47.56 12.26
C THR A 369 -3.11 48.61 12.60
N ALA A 370 -2.44 49.13 11.58
CA ALA A 370 -1.62 50.33 11.67
C ALA A 370 -2.51 51.52 12.08
N ALA A 371 -2.08 52.22 13.12
CA ALA A 371 -2.48 53.59 13.44
C ALA A 371 -1.25 54.49 13.28
#